data_AF-A0A536R3N2-F1
#
_entry.id   AF-A0A536R3N2-F1
#
_cell.length_a   1.000
_cell.length_b   1.000
_cell.length_c   1.000
_cell.angle_alpha   90.00
_cell.angle_beta   90.00
_cell.angle_gamma   90.00
#
_symmetry.space_group_name_H-M   'P 1'
#
loop_
_entity.id
_entity.type
_entity.pdbx_description
1 polymer ?
#
loop_
_entity_poly.entity_id
_entity_poly.type
_entity_poly.pdbx_seq_one_letter_code
_entity_poly.pdbx_strand_id
1 'polypeptide(L)'
;MTRAPKPEQLPTPKPLPIKPAVPAPRAGIRLAGSASSRLTIKPSPPQGPRPQLELSTKLRPGGPRRLSEVELDEDEVLIDGFDAVLNEERVRITAVLERTCVYVDRGGDRRLARKEDLWVEADKLPIRRRGIG
;
A
#
# COMPACT_ATOMS: atom_id res chain seq x y z
N MET A 1 -0.43 68.45 4.67
CA MET A 1 -0.61 67.36 5.64
C MET A 1 -1.29 66.20 4.91
N THR A 2 -0.55 65.18 4.49
CA THR A 2 -1.14 64.01 3.83
C THR A 2 -0.30 62.79 4.21
N ARG A 3 -0.94 61.87 4.92
CA ARG A 3 -0.33 60.75 5.65
C ARG A 3 -0.46 59.48 4.80
N ALA A 4 0.67 58.86 4.45
CA ALA A 4 0.71 57.61 3.68
C ALA A 4 0.29 56.40 4.55
N PRO A 5 -0.34 55.35 3.96
CA PRO A 5 -0.88 54.23 4.71
C PRO A 5 0.20 53.20 5.11
N LYS A 6 -0.03 52.59 6.28
CA LYS A 6 0.80 51.58 6.94
C LYS A 6 0.53 50.21 6.31
N PRO A 7 1.53 49.36 6.02
CA PRO A 7 1.28 48.03 5.48
C PRO A 7 0.67 47.11 6.54
N GLU A 8 -0.46 46.49 6.21
CA GLU A 8 -1.15 45.48 7.02
C GLU A 8 -0.34 44.18 7.07
N GLN A 9 -0.10 43.72 8.29
CA GLN A 9 0.66 42.51 8.59
C GLN A 9 -0.26 41.29 8.49
N LEU A 10 0.05 40.35 7.59
CA LEU A 10 -0.67 39.08 7.44
C LEU A 10 -0.61 38.26 8.75
N PRO A 11 -1.73 37.65 9.19
CA PRO A 11 -1.75 36.84 10.41
C PRO A 11 -1.01 35.52 10.20
N THR A 12 -0.16 35.15 11.15
CA THR A 12 0.57 33.88 11.14
C THR A 12 -0.38 32.69 11.33
N PRO A 13 -0.17 31.57 10.60
CA PRO A 13 -1.02 30.38 10.73
C PRO A 13 -0.79 29.69 12.08
N LYS A 14 -1.90 29.32 12.75
CA LYS A 14 -1.89 28.54 14.00
C LYS A 14 -1.26 27.15 13.76
N PRO A 15 -0.38 26.66 14.65
CA PRO A 15 0.18 25.33 14.52
C PRO A 15 -0.91 24.26 14.73
N LEU A 16 -0.90 23.25 13.86
CA LEU A 16 -1.80 22.09 13.95
C LEU A 16 -1.42 21.19 15.15
N PRO A 17 -2.40 20.59 15.85
CA PRO A 17 -2.13 19.72 16.98
C PRO A 17 -1.41 18.42 16.57
N ILE A 18 -0.26 18.15 17.19
CA ILE A 18 0.69 17.07 16.82
C ILE A 18 0.37 15.73 17.53
N LYS A 19 -0.85 15.52 18.04
CA LYS A 19 -1.17 14.26 18.75
C LYS A 19 -2.53 13.72 18.33
N PRO A 20 -2.62 12.48 17.81
CA PRO A 20 -3.90 11.83 17.65
C PRO A 20 -4.53 11.66 19.04
N ALA A 21 -5.79 12.09 19.16
CA ALA A 21 -6.57 11.94 20.39
C ALA A 21 -6.70 10.45 20.73
N VAL A 22 -6.18 10.05 21.89
CA VAL A 22 -6.43 8.71 22.43
C VAL A 22 -7.89 8.68 22.88
N PRO A 23 -8.75 7.79 22.35
CA PRO A 23 -10.13 7.70 22.81
C PRO A 23 -10.15 7.20 24.26
N ALA A 24 -10.88 7.91 25.12
CA ALA A 24 -11.07 7.50 26.51
C ALA A 24 -11.77 6.13 26.59
N PRO A 25 -11.35 5.24 27.51
CA PRO A 25 -12.01 3.95 27.69
C PRO A 25 -13.43 4.18 28.22
N ARG A 26 -14.44 3.81 27.43
CA ARG A 26 -15.84 3.80 27.88
C ARG A 26 -16.02 2.67 28.89
N ALA A 27 -16.66 2.98 30.03
CA ALA A 27 -17.06 2.00 31.03
C ALA A 27 -18.03 0.99 30.40
N GLY A 28 -17.67 -0.30 30.47
CA GLY A 28 -18.44 -1.39 29.85
C GLY A 28 -19.80 -1.60 30.51
N ILE A 29 -20.81 -1.86 29.67
CA ILE A 29 -22.16 -2.24 30.05
C ILE A 29 -22.10 -3.64 30.68
N ARG A 30 -22.53 -3.80 31.93
CA ARG A 30 -22.63 -5.12 32.58
C ARG A 30 -23.95 -5.78 32.17
N LEU A 31 -23.90 -6.69 31.20
CA LEU A 31 -24.96 -7.68 31.01
C LEU A 31 -24.73 -8.87 31.96
N ALA A 32 -25.74 -9.15 32.78
CA ALA A 32 -25.78 -10.34 33.62
C ALA A 32 -26.07 -11.59 32.76
N GLY A 33 -25.32 -12.67 33.01
CA GLY A 33 -25.67 -14.01 32.56
C GLY A 33 -25.26 -14.36 31.13
N SER A 34 -23.99 -14.70 30.92
CA SER A 34 -23.62 -15.64 29.86
C SER A 34 -22.30 -16.31 30.25
N ALA A 35 -22.33 -17.63 30.40
CA ALA A 35 -21.17 -18.46 30.71
C ALA A 35 -20.17 -18.38 29.55
N SER A 36 -19.31 -17.36 29.57
CA SER A 36 -18.24 -17.20 28.61
C SER A 36 -17.05 -18.04 29.07
N SER A 37 -16.88 -19.22 28.45
CA SER A 37 -15.60 -19.91 28.40
C SER A 37 -14.56 -18.93 27.87
N ARG A 38 -13.85 -18.25 28.77
CA ARG A 38 -12.76 -17.35 28.42
C ARG A 38 -11.57 -18.20 27.96
N LEU A 39 -11.53 -18.47 26.67
CA LEU A 39 -10.29 -18.81 25.96
C LEU A 39 -9.30 -17.67 26.21
N THR A 40 -8.38 -17.91 27.15
CA THR A 40 -7.29 -16.97 27.41
C THR A 40 -6.27 -17.16 26.30
N ILE A 41 -6.43 -16.40 25.21
CA ILE A 41 -5.37 -16.29 24.20
C ILE A 41 -4.23 -15.53 24.88
N LYS A 42 -3.21 -16.26 25.34
CA LYS A 42 -1.97 -15.60 25.77
C LYS A 42 -1.47 -14.79 24.57
N PRO A 43 -1.11 -13.50 24.75
CA PRO A 43 -0.48 -12.75 23.69
C PRO A 43 0.73 -13.55 23.22
N SER A 44 0.80 -13.79 21.91
CA SER A 44 1.95 -14.44 21.31
C SER A 44 3.22 -13.64 21.65
N PRO A 45 4.38 -14.31 21.81
CA PRO A 45 5.66 -13.63 21.88
C PRO A 45 5.76 -12.63 20.71
N PRO A 46 6.40 -11.46 20.90
CA PRO A 46 6.62 -10.53 19.80
C PRO A 46 7.23 -11.31 18.65
N GLN A 47 6.51 -11.35 17.52
CA GLN A 47 7.02 -11.90 16.27
C GLN A 47 8.42 -11.31 16.06
N GLY A 48 9.39 -12.18 15.79
CA GLY A 48 10.75 -11.77 15.43
C GLY A 48 10.72 -10.72 14.30
N PRO A 49 11.84 -10.02 14.07
CA PRO A 49 11.88 -8.90 13.14
C PRO A 49 11.22 -9.28 11.82
N ARG A 50 10.14 -8.57 11.47
CA ARG A 50 9.52 -8.74 10.16
C ARG A 50 10.59 -8.39 9.12
N PRO A 51 10.84 -9.24 8.12
CA PRO A 51 11.79 -8.91 7.07
C PRO A 51 11.38 -7.59 6.45
N GLN A 52 12.27 -6.60 6.53
CA GLN A 52 12.02 -5.28 5.99
C GLN A 52 12.14 -5.37 4.47
N LEU A 53 11.07 -4.98 3.78
CA LEU A 53 11.06 -4.93 2.32
C LEU A 53 11.65 -3.59 1.90
N GLU A 54 12.82 -3.61 1.28
CA GLU A 54 13.47 -2.41 0.74
C GLU A 54 13.03 -2.18 -0.70
N LEU A 55 12.87 -0.94 -1.13
CA LEU A 55 12.56 -0.65 -2.54
C LEU A 55 13.76 -1.01 -3.42
N SER A 56 13.53 -1.69 -4.53
CA SER A 56 14.62 -1.97 -5.47
C SER A 56 15.12 -0.68 -6.13
N THR A 57 16.44 -0.52 -6.19
CA THR A 57 17.12 0.62 -6.83
C THR A 57 17.66 0.29 -8.23
N LYS A 58 17.41 -0.91 -8.75
CA LYS A 58 17.89 -1.31 -10.08
C LYS A 58 17.21 -0.48 -11.16
N LEU A 59 18.03 0.08 -12.05
CA LEU A 59 17.58 0.77 -13.24
C LEU A 59 17.04 -0.27 -14.23
N ARG A 60 15.72 -0.30 -14.40
CA ARG A 60 15.07 -1.08 -15.45
C ARG A 60 14.91 -0.22 -16.71
N PRO A 61 15.02 -0.82 -17.91
CA PRO A 61 14.69 -0.09 -19.13
C PRO A 61 13.24 0.40 -19.03
N GLY A 62 13.04 1.70 -19.25
CA GLY A 62 11.72 2.30 -19.18
C GLY A 62 10.84 1.95 -20.38
N GLY A 63 9.55 2.20 -20.23
CA GLY A 63 8.56 2.07 -21.29
C GLY A 63 7.67 0.82 -21.21
N PRO A 64 6.71 0.71 -22.14
CA PRO A 64 5.70 -0.32 -22.13
C PRO A 64 6.31 -1.67 -22.52
N ARG A 65 6.13 -2.68 -21.66
CA ARG A 65 6.62 -4.03 -21.88
C ARG A 65 5.63 -5.06 -21.35
N ARG A 66 5.71 -6.30 -21.84
CA ARG A 66 4.96 -7.40 -21.25
C ARG A 66 5.45 -7.71 -19.85
N LEU A 67 4.52 -8.00 -18.94
CA LEU A 67 4.84 -8.35 -17.56
C LEU A 67 5.67 -9.65 -17.46
N SER A 68 5.57 -10.53 -18.46
CA SER A 68 6.41 -11.73 -18.56
C SER A 68 7.89 -11.45 -18.88
N GLU A 69 8.19 -10.28 -19.45
CA GLU A 69 9.56 -9.88 -19.84
C GLU A 69 10.23 -9.00 -18.77
N VAL A 70 9.53 -8.76 -17.66
CA VAL A 70 10.08 -8.05 -16.51
C VAL A 70 10.91 -9.04 -15.71
N GLU A 71 12.23 -8.90 -15.81
CA GLU A 71 13.16 -9.68 -15.01
C GLU A 71 13.16 -9.18 -13.56
N LEU A 72 13.00 -10.12 -12.63
CA LEU A 72 13.09 -9.92 -11.18
C LEU A 72 14.20 -10.84 -10.67
N ASP A 73 15.03 -10.32 -9.77
CA ASP A 73 15.99 -11.17 -9.05
C ASP A 73 15.27 -12.10 -8.05
N GLU A 74 15.99 -13.09 -7.53
CA GLU A 74 15.46 -14.06 -6.55
C GLU A 74 14.94 -13.40 -5.26
N ASP A 75 15.54 -12.28 -4.86
CA ASP A 75 15.14 -11.49 -3.71
C ASP A 75 14.10 -10.42 -4.05
N GLU A 76 13.79 -10.19 -5.32
CA GLU A 76 12.82 -9.18 -5.74
C GLU A 76 11.39 -9.71 -5.85
N VAL A 77 10.43 -8.90 -5.39
CA VAL A 77 9.01 -9.23 -5.41
C VAL A 77 8.23 -8.03 -5.94
N LEU A 78 7.31 -8.30 -6.88
CA LEU A 78 6.30 -7.34 -7.29
C LEU A 78 5.23 -7.22 -6.20
N ILE A 79 5.01 -5.99 -5.75
CA ILE A 79 3.93 -5.68 -4.81
C ILE A 79 2.63 -5.46 -5.59
N ASP A 80 1.51 -5.75 -4.95
CA ASP A 80 0.18 -5.51 -5.48
C ASP A 80 -0.17 -4.02 -5.56
N GLY A 81 -1.26 -3.71 -6.27
CA GLY A 81 -1.74 -2.34 -6.40
C GLY A 81 -0.94 -1.53 -7.41
N PHE A 82 -0.75 -2.06 -8.61
CA PHE A 82 -0.26 -1.30 -9.77
C PHE A 82 -1.21 -1.44 -10.95
N ASP A 83 -1.08 -0.54 -11.91
CA ASP A 83 -1.91 -0.51 -13.10
C ASP A 83 -1.21 -1.23 -14.25
N ALA A 84 -1.98 -1.96 -15.04
CA ALA A 84 -1.54 -2.64 -16.25
C ALA A 84 -2.56 -2.44 -17.37
N VAL A 85 -2.17 -2.74 -18.60
CA VAL A 85 -3.04 -2.74 -19.76
C VAL A 85 -3.23 -4.19 -20.23
N LEU A 86 -4.48 -4.64 -20.26
CA LEU A 86 -4.88 -5.97 -20.76
C LEU A 86 -5.91 -5.74 -21.87
N ASN A 87 -5.65 -6.24 -23.09
CA ASN A 87 -6.52 -6.01 -24.25
C ASN A 87 -6.90 -4.53 -24.45
N GLU A 88 -5.91 -3.64 -24.38
CA GLU A 88 -6.08 -2.17 -24.49
C GLU A 88 -6.86 -1.51 -23.33
N GLU A 89 -7.31 -2.29 -22.34
CA GLU A 89 -8.02 -1.79 -21.17
C GLU A 89 -7.08 -1.67 -19.95
N ARG A 90 -7.17 -0.54 -19.25
CA ARG A 90 -6.47 -0.35 -17.97
C ARG A 90 -7.15 -1.16 -16.86
N VAL A 91 -6.38 -2.03 -16.21
CA VAL A 91 -6.82 -2.89 -15.11
C VAL A 91 -5.91 -2.72 -13.89
N ARG A 92 -6.46 -2.93 -12.70
CA ARG A 92 -5.71 -2.85 -11.44
C ARG A 92 -5.24 -4.24 -11.02
N ILE A 93 -3.94 -4.44 -10.93
CA ILE A 93 -3.35 -5.70 -10.49
C ILE A 93 -3.33 -5.76 -8.96
N THR A 94 -3.79 -6.87 -8.42
CA THR A 94 -3.93 -7.12 -6.97
C THR A 94 -3.12 -8.31 -6.48
N ALA A 95 -2.63 -9.16 -7.38
CA ALA A 95 -1.63 -10.17 -7.05
C ALA A 95 -0.88 -10.58 -8.32
N VAL A 96 0.41 -10.88 -8.15
CA VAL A 96 1.26 -11.42 -9.21
C VAL A 96 1.75 -12.80 -8.77
N LEU A 97 1.48 -13.80 -9.59
CA LEU A 97 1.93 -15.18 -9.40
C LEU A 97 3.08 -15.44 -10.38
N GLU A 98 3.54 -16.69 -10.48
CA GLU A 98 4.66 -17.03 -11.36
C GLU A 98 4.33 -16.76 -12.84
N ARG A 99 3.17 -17.24 -13.32
CA ARG A 99 2.76 -17.15 -14.74
C ARG A 99 1.49 -16.33 -14.98
N THR A 100 0.75 -16.02 -13.91
CA THR A 100 -0.54 -15.35 -13.96
C THR A 100 -0.59 -14.17 -13.01
N CYS A 101 -1.61 -13.33 -13.18
CA CYS A 101 -1.90 -12.20 -12.31
C CYS A 101 -3.40 -12.17 -11.99
N VAL A 102 -3.73 -11.69 -10.80
CA VAL A 102 -5.10 -11.38 -10.40
C VAL A 102 -5.31 -9.89 -10.56
N TYR A 103 -6.36 -9.51 -11.28
CA TYR A 103 -6.74 -8.11 -11.46
C TYR A 103 -8.20 -7.89 -11.08
N VAL A 104 -8.53 -6.65 -10.81
CA VAL A 104 -9.91 -6.19 -10.61
C VAL A 104 -10.32 -5.43 -11.87
N ASP A 105 -11.43 -5.86 -12.47
CA ASP A 105 -12.03 -5.17 -13.62
C ASP A 105 -12.80 -3.90 -13.21
N ARG A 106 -13.36 -3.17 -14.17
CA ARG A 106 -14.17 -1.97 -13.86
C ARG A 106 -15.44 -2.28 -13.06
N GLY A 107 -15.92 -3.51 -13.11
CA GLY A 107 -17.08 -3.99 -12.34
C GLY A 107 -16.75 -4.34 -10.90
N GLY A 108 -15.46 -4.38 -10.54
CA GLY A 108 -15.00 -4.81 -9.21
C GLY A 108 -14.81 -6.32 -9.09
N ASP A 109 -14.98 -7.07 -10.17
CA ASP A 109 -14.80 -8.52 -10.16
C ASP A 109 -13.33 -8.90 -10.27
N ARG A 110 -12.93 -9.92 -9.52
CA ARG A 110 -11.57 -10.47 -9.56
C ARG A 110 -11.44 -11.47 -10.68
N ARG A 111 -10.48 -11.25 -11.57
CA ARG A 111 -10.21 -12.10 -12.73
C ARG A 111 -8.74 -12.46 -12.80
N LEU A 112 -8.47 -13.55 -13.52
CA LEU A 112 -7.12 -14.02 -13.81
C LEU A 112 -6.75 -13.70 -15.24
N ALA A 113 -5.51 -13.24 -15.43
CA ALA A 113 -4.91 -13.08 -16.75
C ALA A 113 -3.48 -13.62 -16.73
N ARG A 114 -2.96 -13.98 -17.91
CA ARG A 114 -1.60 -14.48 -18.05
C ARG A 114 -0.64 -13.31 -18.16
N LYS A 115 0.57 -13.44 -17.58
CA LYS A 115 1.59 -12.37 -17.64
C LYS A 115 1.98 -11.97 -19.06
N GLU A 116 1.87 -12.90 -20.02
CA GLU A 116 2.19 -12.67 -21.43
C GLU A 116 1.23 -11.69 -22.14
N ASP A 117 0.02 -11.52 -21.60
CA ASP A 117 -1.02 -10.66 -22.17
C ASP A 117 -1.07 -9.26 -21.53
N LEU A 118 -0.37 -9.07 -20.40
CA LEU A 118 -0.37 -7.81 -19.66
C LEU A 118 0.79 -6.91 -20.08
N TRP A 119 0.45 -5.68 -20.43
CA TRP A 119 1.39 -4.59 -20.67
C TRP A 119 1.52 -3.72 -19.42
N VAL A 120 2.76 -3.39 -19.06
CA VAL A 120 3.11 -2.59 -17.88
C VAL A 120 4.20 -1.58 -18.24
N GLU A 121 4.23 -0.47 -17.50
CA GLU A 121 5.35 0.47 -17.52
C GLU A 121 6.43 -0.06 -16.59
N ALA A 122 7.49 -0.64 -17.14
CA ALA A 122 8.49 -1.38 -16.37
C ALA A 122 9.25 -0.50 -15.35
N ASP A 123 9.36 0.80 -15.60
CA ASP A 123 9.96 1.80 -14.72
C ASP A 123 9.11 2.14 -13.49
N LYS A 124 7.80 1.85 -13.53
CA LYS A 124 6.83 2.24 -12.48
C LYS A 124 6.39 1.08 -11.62
N LEU A 125 6.90 -0.12 -11.86
CA LEU A 125 6.50 -1.30 -11.13
C LEU A 125 6.95 -1.22 -9.66
N PRO A 126 6.03 -1.45 -8.70
CA PRO A 126 6.37 -1.41 -7.28
C PRO A 126 7.13 -2.68 -6.90
N ILE A 127 8.44 -2.67 -7.09
CA ILE A 127 9.31 -3.82 -6.83
C ILE A 127 10.08 -3.60 -5.52
N ARG A 128 10.02 -4.61 -4.65
CA ARG A 128 10.73 -4.61 -3.37
C ARG A 128 11.67 -5.80 -3.29
N ARG A 129 12.82 -5.59 -2.66
CA ARG A 129 13.76 -6.64 -2.28
C ARG A 129 13.35 -7.19 -0.91
N ARG A 130 13.34 -8.51 -0.77
CA ARG A 130 13.23 -9.19 0.52
C ARG A 130 14.58 -9.05 1.21
N GLY A 131 14.62 -8.30 2.31
CA GLY A 131 15.75 -8.36 3.23
C GLY A 131 15.92 -9.79 3.73
N ILE A 132 17.03 -10.43 3.37
CA ILE A 132 17.52 -11.62 4.05
C ILE A 132 18.01 -11.10 5.40
N GLY A 133 17.28 -11.40 6.47
CA GLY A 133 17.58 -10.92 7.82
C GLY A 133 18.93 -11.40 8.35
#